data_AF-A0A6J0BUU6-F1
#
_entry.id   AF-A0A6J0BUU6-F1
#
_cell.length_a   1.000
_cell.length_b   1.000
_cell.length_c   1.000
_cell.angle_alpha   90.00
_cell.angle_beta   90.00
_cell.angle_gamma   90.00
#
_symmetry.space_group_name_H-M   'P 1'
#
loop_
_entity.id
_entity.type
_entity.pdbx_description
1 polymer ?
#
loop_
_entity_poly.entity_id
_entity_poly.type
_entity_poly.pdbx_seq_one_letter_code
_entity_poly.pdbx_strand_id
1 'polypeptide(L)'
;MDFRTVCRPMILALRVSGTFFISVKRDGYTFSWFSVETIYAILFHVVTDVVAAISITPKIKELLESGFDLGLDSFFTLALTWPNFVLPIIGLFSSKSVTRYLNEWKIVEDEFRALAGKSLVFPELKTASRLLPIVTLILPIPVTVIAISIGRHSIIQAITNAKPLLTFECVATMWQIQAELFSLTYQKYCENLSKTLHSTQGTNASVIIRYRLLYLRITSLALSLNRSMNLMTTIAYVILYIDMIIGAYSAIGNRSFLEDQFSRQR
;
A
#
# COMPACT_ATOMS: atom_id res chain seq x y z
N MET A 1 -15.01 -15.46 5.81
CA MET A 1 -14.94 -14.05 6.26
C MET A 1 -15.56 -13.20 5.17
N ASP A 2 -16.31 -12.16 5.53
CA ASP A 2 -16.80 -11.16 4.57
C ASP A 2 -15.66 -10.23 4.11
N PHE A 3 -15.91 -9.41 3.10
CA PHE A 3 -14.93 -8.45 2.59
C PHE A 3 -14.35 -7.57 3.71
N ARG A 4 -15.22 -7.06 4.60
CA ARG A 4 -14.81 -6.16 5.67
C ARG A 4 -13.86 -6.82 6.66
N THR A 5 -14.11 -8.05 7.06
CA THR A 5 -13.21 -8.75 8.00
C THR A 5 -11.85 -9.04 7.36
N VAL A 6 -11.80 -9.25 6.05
CA VAL A 6 -10.54 -9.44 5.31
C VAL A 6 -9.73 -8.14 5.22
N CYS A 7 -10.35 -7.02 4.85
CA CYS A 7 -9.62 -5.76 4.64
C CYS A 7 -9.36 -4.95 5.91
N ARG A 8 -10.17 -5.11 6.96
CA ARG A 8 -10.09 -4.27 8.17
C ARG A 8 -8.71 -4.25 8.83
N PRO A 9 -8.01 -5.39 9.04
CA PRO A 9 -6.66 -5.37 9.60
C PRO A 9 -5.69 -4.51 8.80
N MET A 10 -5.76 -4.59 7.46
CA MET A 10 -4.89 -3.84 6.57
C MET A 10 -5.21 -2.33 6.59
N ILE A 11 -6.50 -1.98 6.62
CA ILE A 11 -6.94 -0.59 6.75
C ILE A 11 -6.48 0.00 8.09
N LEU A 12 -6.47 -0.79 9.16
CA LEU A 12 -5.93 -0.36 10.45
C LEU A 12 -4.41 -0.14 10.38
N ALA A 13 -3.66 -1.01 9.71
CA ALA A 13 -2.22 -0.80 9.49
C ALA A 13 -1.95 0.52 8.74
N LEU A 14 -2.70 0.78 7.66
CA LEU A 14 -2.64 2.02 6.88
C LEU A 14 -3.05 3.28 7.66
N ARG A 15 -3.89 3.14 8.69
CA ARG A 15 -4.22 4.23 9.62
C ARG A 15 -3.08 4.50 10.60
N VAL A 16 -2.49 3.44 11.16
CA VAL A 16 -1.37 3.56 12.09
C VAL A 16 -0.15 4.19 11.42
N SER A 17 0.11 3.85 10.14
CA SER A 17 1.17 4.47 9.34
C SER A 17 0.90 5.92 8.93
N GLY A 18 -0.28 6.47 9.24
CA GLY A 18 -0.72 7.82 8.85
C GLY A 18 -1.19 7.93 7.40
N THR A 19 -1.03 6.88 6.57
CA THR A 19 -1.26 6.93 5.11
C THR A 19 -2.72 7.20 4.73
N PHE A 20 -3.70 6.73 5.53
CA PHE A 20 -5.13 6.90 5.24
C PHE A 20 -5.91 7.66 6.31
N PHE A 21 -6.74 8.58 5.84
CA PHE A 21 -7.58 9.49 6.62
C PHE A 21 -9.02 8.92 6.79
N ILE A 22 -9.15 7.60 6.89
CA ILE A 22 -10.44 6.89 6.85
C ILE A 22 -10.85 6.44 8.25
N SER A 23 -12.04 6.85 8.69
CA SER A 23 -12.67 6.32 9.91
C SER A 23 -13.40 5.01 9.58
N VAL A 24 -13.13 3.98 10.37
CA VAL A 24 -13.81 2.67 10.27
C VAL A 24 -14.98 2.67 11.25
N LYS A 25 -16.21 2.73 10.74
CA LYS A 25 -17.44 2.63 11.54
C LYS A 25 -18.05 1.23 11.42
N ARG A 26 -19.01 0.92 12.29
CA ARG A 26 -19.75 -0.36 12.27
C ARG A 26 -20.43 -0.60 10.93
N ASP A 27 -21.01 0.44 10.33
CA ASP A 27 -21.83 0.34 9.13
C ASP A 27 -21.09 0.70 7.83
N GLY A 28 -19.82 1.08 7.89
CA GLY A 28 -19.01 1.34 6.72
C GLY A 28 -17.78 2.19 6.97
N TYR A 29 -17.19 2.65 5.88
CA TYR A 29 -16.04 3.52 5.91
C TYR A 29 -16.49 4.95 5.68
N THR A 30 -15.93 5.91 6.41
CA THR A 30 -16.25 7.33 6.25
C THR A 30 -14.98 8.18 6.25
N PHE A 31 -14.95 9.19 5.39
CA PHE A 31 -13.92 10.24 5.41
C PHE A 31 -14.57 11.53 5.90
N SER A 32 -13.95 12.18 6.88
CA SER A 32 -14.33 13.52 7.37
C SER A 32 -13.09 14.31 7.73
N TRP A 33 -13.03 15.56 7.30
CA TRP A 33 -11.94 16.49 7.62
C TRP A 33 -11.75 16.70 9.12
N PHE A 34 -12.83 16.61 9.90
CA PHE A 34 -12.84 16.85 11.34
C PHE A 34 -12.88 15.55 12.17
N SER A 35 -12.57 14.40 11.57
CA SER A 35 -12.48 13.16 12.33
C SER A 35 -11.20 13.10 13.15
N VAL A 36 -11.24 12.40 14.28
CA VAL A 36 -10.05 12.13 15.12
C VAL A 36 -8.96 11.44 14.31
N GLU A 37 -9.35 10.55 13.39
CA GLU A 37 -8.41 9.90 12.48
C GLU A 37 -7.70 10.86 11.54
N THR A 38 -8.43 11.79 10.94
CA THR A 38 -7.86 12.77 10.04
C THR A 38 -6.92 13.71 10.80
N ILE A 39 -7.33 14.16 12.00
CA ILE A 39 -6.51 15.02 12.85
C ILE A 39 -5.23 14.29 13.27
N TYR A 40 -5.33 13.02 13.70
CA TYR A 40 -4.17 12.19 14.02
C TYR A 40 -3.23 12.07 12.83
N ALA A 41 -3.74 11.73 11.65
CA ALA A 41 -2.91 11.56 10.46
C ALA A 41 -2.22 12.87 10.06
N ILE A 42 -2.92 14.02 10.11
CA ILE A 42 -2.33 15.33 9.84
C ILE A 42 -1.22 15.64 10.85
N LEU A 43 -1.47 15.49 12.16
CA LEU A 43 -0.47 15.77 13.19
C LEU A 43 0.75 14.85 13.08
N PHE A 44 0.51 13.55 12.86
CA PHE A 44 1.56 12.57 12.62
C PHE A 44 2.41 12.99 11.42
N HIS A 45 1.79 13.39 10.31
CA HIS A 45 2.50 13.86 9.13
C HIS A 45 3.31 15.12 9.39
N VAL A 46 2.74 16.15 10.00
CA VAL A 46 3.45 17.40 10.33
C VAL A 46 4.69 17.10 11.18
N VAL A 47 4.57 16.27 12.22
CA VAL A 47 5.72 15.88 13.06
C VAL A 47 6.78 15.15 12.23
N THR A 48 6.37 14.15 11.44
CA THR A 48 7.32 13.37 10.63
C THR A 48 7.99 14.20 9.54
N ASP A 49 7.30 15.19 8.98
CA ASP A 49 7.82 16.04 7.91
C ASP A 49 8.79 17.08 8.46
N VAL A 50 8.57 17.60 9.67
CA VAL A 50 9.56 18.43 10.39
C VAL A 50 10.83 17.64 10.68
N VAL A 51 10.69 16.41 11.19
CA VAL A 51 11.84 15.52 11.44
C VAL A 51 12.58 15.21 10.13
N ALA A 52 11.83 14.93 9.07
CA ALA A 52 12.40 14.71 7.74
C ALA A 52 13.16 15.94 7.24
N ALA A 53 12.60 17.14 7.34
CA ALA A 53 13.25 18.39 6.92
C ALA A 53 14.57 18.64 7.66
N ILE A 54 14.60 18.43 8.98
CA ILE A 54 15.82 18.52 9.79
C ILE A 54 16.86 17.49 9.32
N SER A 55 16.42 16.26 9.03
CA SER A 55 17.26 15.16 8.57
C SER A 55 17.89 15.41 7.19
N ILE A 56 17.17 16.06 6.27
CA ILE A 56 17.67 16.30 4.90
C ILE A 56 18.53 17.55 4.76
N THR A 57 18.36 18.56 5.61
CA THR A 57 19.08 19.85 5.52
C THR A 57 20.60 19.69 5.35
N PRO A 58 21.30 18.87 6.16
CA PRO A 58 22.73 18.67 5.96
C PRO A 58 23.07 17.96 4.65
N LYS A 59 22.19 17.06 4.16
CA LYS A 59 22.38 16.33 2.90
C LYS A 59 22.15 17.20 1.67
N ILE A 60 21.24 18.17 1.72
CA ILE A 60 21.11 19.18 0.66
C ILE A 60 22.40 19.98 0.53
N LYS A 61 22.96 20.42 1.66
CA LYS A 61 24.22 21.18 1.67
C LYS A 61 25.38 20.34 1.13
N GLU A 62 25.49 19.10 1.58
CA GLU A 62 26.49 18.14 1.09
C GLU A 62 26.34 17.90 -0.42
N LEU A 63 25.12 17.73 -0.94
CA LEU A 63 24.87 17.58 -2.39
C LEU A 63 25.30 18.81 -3.20
N LEU A 64 25.12 20.01 -2.67
CA LEU A 64 25.47 21.26 -3.35
C LEU A 64 26.97 21.59 -3.31
N GLU A 65 27.68 21.10 -2.28
CA GLU A 65 29.08 21.45 -2.00
C GLU A 65 30.08 20.35 -2.39
N SER A 66 29.63 19.10 -2.61
CA SER A 66 30.51 17.95 -2.86
C SER A 66 30.57 17.50 -4.33
N GLY A 67 31.65 16.78 -4.69
CA GLY A 67 31.79 16.13 -6.00
C GLY A 67 30.85 14.93 -6.20
N PHE A 68 30.71 14.44 -7.44
CA PHE A 68 29.70 13.47 -7.86
C PHE A 68 29.54 12.24 -6.95
N ASP A 69 30.63 11.66 -6.44
CA ASP A 69 30.59 10.44 -5.61
C ASP A 69 30.06 10.68 -4.18
N LEU A 70 30.39 11.82 -3.56
CA LEU A 70 29.84 12.23 -2.24
C LEU A 70 28.42 12.79 -2.36
N GLY A 71 28.12 13.43 -3.50
CA GLY A 71 26.78 13.86 -3.84
C GLY A 71 25.80 12.71 -4.02
N LEU A 72 26.28 11.53 -4.42
CA LEU A 72 25.44 10.35 -4.69
C LEU A 72 24.70 9.87 -3.42
N ASP A 73 25.38 9.73 -2.28
CA ASP A 73 24.79 9.33 -0.99
C ASP A 73 23.74 10.36 -0.50
N SER A 74 24.06 11.64 -0.68
CA SER A 74 23.16 12.75 -0.36
C SER A 74 21.92 12.76 -1.25
N PHE A 75 22.10 12.56 -2.55
CA PHE A 75 21.02 12.41 -3.52
C PHE A 75 20.11 11.22 -3.17
N PHE A 76 20.68 10.08 -2.75
CA PHE A 76 19.92 8.89 -2.36
C PHE A 76 19.11 9.08 -1.08
N THR A 77 19.70 9.71 -0.08
CA THR A 77 18.96 10.06 1.15
C THR A 77 17.78 10.98 0.84
N LEU A 78 17.97 11.95 -0.07
CA LEU A 78 16.88 12.83 -0.53
C LEU A 78 15.82 12.05 -1.32
N ALA A 79 16.24 11.12 -2.18
CA ALA A 79 15.38 10.28 -2.99
C ALA A 79 14.52 9.30 -2.16
N LEU A 80 15.01 8.87 -0.99
CA LEU A 80 14.22 8.07 -0.04
C LEU A 80 13.35 8.93 0.88
N THR A 81 13.74 10.18 1.13
CA THR A 81 13.02 11.05 2.08
C THR A 81 11.89 11.83 1.42
N TRP A 82 12.00 12.26 0.15
CA TRP A 82 10.97 13.07 -0.51
C TRP A 82 9.53 12.48 -0.48
N PRO A 83 9.31 11.14 -0.49
CA PRO A 83 7.97 10.60 -0.41
C PRO A 83 7.26 10.90 0.89
N ASN A 84 8.00 11.21 1.96
CA ASN A 84 7.41 11.64 3.22
C ASN A 84 6.48 12.84 3.03
N PHE A 85 6.80 13.74 2.10
CA PHE A 85 6.03 14.95 1.84
C PHE A 85 4.91 14.74 0.82
N VAL A 86 5.07 13.80 -0.12
CA VAL A 86 4.14 13.61 -1.25
C VAL A 86 3.05 12.60 -0.95
N LEU A 87 3.39 11.47 -0.32
CA LEU A 87 2.44 10.41 0.02
C LEU A 87 1.27 10.87 0.92
N PRO A 88 1.47 11.75 1.93
CA PRO A 88 0.37 12.24 2.77
C PRO A 88 -0.67 13.03 1.98
N ILE A 89 -0.19 13.91 1.10
CA ILE A 89 -1.03 14.77 0.26
C ILE A 89 -1.88 13.90 -0.66
N ILE A 90 -1.27 12.90 -1.28
CA ILE A 90 -1.97 11.94 -2.14
C ILE A 90 -2.98 11.12 -1.34
N GLY A 91 -2.57 10.58 -0.18
CA GLY A 91 -3.44 9.83 0.70
C GLY A 91 -4.68 10.62 1.09
N LEU A 92 -4.53 11.92 1.34
CA LEU A 92 -5.62 12.83 1.68
C LEU A 92 -6.61 12.99 0.53
N PHE A 93 -6.13 13.26 -0.69
CA PHE A 93 -6.99 13.40 -1.87
C PHE A 93 -7.63 12.08 -2.31
N SER A 94 -6.94 10.95 -2.13
CA SER A 94 -7.44 9.62 -2.47
C SER A 94 -8.43 9.06 -1.45
N SER A 95 -8.40 9.52 -0.19
CA SER A 95 -9.20 8.94 0.90
C SER A 95 -10.71 8.93 0.63
N LYS A 96 -11.25 9.97 -0.02
CA LYS A 96 -12.68 10.02 -0.40
C LYS A 96 -13.02 8.95 -1.44
N SER A 97 -12.16 8.76 -2.44
CA SER A 97 -12.34 7.76 -3.50
C SER A 97 -12.19 6.34 -2.95
N VAL A 98 -11.19 6.11 -2.10
CA VAL A 98 -10.98 4.81 -1.43
C VAL A 98 -12.18 4.47 -0.54
N THR A 99 -12.69 5.43 0.22
CA THR A 99 -13.88 5.23 1.06
C THR A 99 -15.10 4.82 0.24
N ARG A 100 -15.32 5.46 -0.93
CA ARG A 100 -16.39 5.08 -1.85
C ARG A 100 -16.23 3.65 -2.32
N TYR A 101 -15.05 3.30 -2.84
CA TYR A 101 -14.71 1.95 -3.30
C TYR A 101 -14.96 0.89 -2.22
N LEU A 102 -14.50 1.12 -0.98
CA LEU A 102 -14.68 0.18 0.12
C LEU A 102 -16.16 -0.04 0.47
N ASN A 103 -17.01 0.98 0.27
CA ASN A 103 -18.45 0.86 0.51
C ASN A 103 -19.19 0.21 -0.69
N GLU A 104 -18.71 0.35 -1.92
CA GLU A 104 -19.27 -0.28 -3.12
C GLU A 104 -19.20 -1.82 -3.06
N TRP A 105 -18.23 -2.39 -2.33
CA TRP A 105 -18.15 -3.83 -2.07
C TRP A 105 -19.43 -4.40 -1.43
N LYS A 106 -20.08 -3.65 -0.54
CA LYS A 106 -21.32 -4.10 0.09
C LYS A 106 -22.42 -4.33 -0.94
N ILE A 107 -22.50 -3.49 -1.98
CA ILE A 107 -23.47 -3.62 -3.06
C ILE A 107 -23.23 -4.93 -3.82
N VAL A 108 -21.97 -5.24 -4.12
CA VAL A 108 -21.60 -6.50 -4.80
C VAL A 108 -21.90 -7.71 -3.92
N GLU A 109 -21.61 -7.66 -2.62
CA GLU A 109 -21.96 -8.74 -1.68
C GLU A 109 -23.48 -8.97 -1.59
N ASP A 110 -24.27 -7.90 -1.54
CA ASP A 110 -25.73 -7.97 -1.46
C ASP A 110 -26.35 -8.48 -2.76
N GLU A 111 -25.89 -8.00 -3.93
CA GLU A 111 -26.34 -8.50 -5.24
C GLU A 111 -25.96 -9.97 -5.46
N PHE A 112 -24.74 -10.37 -5.08
CA PHE A 112 -24.30 -11.77 -5.15
C PHE A 112 -25.16 -12.65 -4.24
N ARG A 113 -25.46 -12.21 -3.01
CA ARG A 113 -26.31 -12.96 -2.07
C ARG A 113 -27.73 -13.12 -2.62
N ALA A 114 -28.29 -12.06 -3.21
CA ALA A 114 -29.63 -12.10 -3.80
C ALA A 114 -29.72 -13.07 -4.99
N LEU A 115 -28.63 -13.26 -5.74
CA LEU A 115 -28.58 -14.15 -6.90
C LEU A 115 -28.23 -15.60 -6.54
N ALA A 116 -27.17 -15.79 -5.77
CA ALA A 116 -26.64 -17.12 -5.45
C ALA A 116 -27.29 -17.77 -4.23
N GLY A 117 -28.13 -17.04 -3.48
CA GLY A 117 -28.76 -17.51 -2.25
C GLY A 117 -27.78 -17.71 -1.08
N LYS A 118 -26.51 -17.33 -1.25
CA LYS A 118 -25.44 -17.50 -0.25
C LYS A 118 -24.55 -16.26 -0.19
N SER A 119 -24.01 -16.00 1.00
CA SER A 119 -23.08 -14.88 1.19
C SER A 119 -21.76 -15.10 0.46
N LEU A 120 -21.21 -14.03 -0.11
CA LEU A 120 -19.85 -14.01 -0.61
C LEU A 120 -18.88 -14.04 0.59
N VAL A 121 -18.08 -15.09 0.68
CA VAL A 121 -17.13 -15.30 1.79
C VAL A 121 -15.77 -15.73 1.26
N PHE A 122 -14.71 -15.33 1.97
CA PHE A 122 -13.31 -15.59 1.60
C PHE A 122 -12.59 -16.29 2.76
N PRO A 123 -12.84 -17.59 3.02
CA PRO A 123 -12.09 -18.34 4.02
C PRO A 123 -10.59 -18.45 3.68
N GLU A 124 -10.25 -18.48 2.39
CA GLU A 124 -8.89 -18.65 1.87
C GLU A 124 -7.97 -17.49 2.30
N LEU A 125 -8.53 -16.28 2.44
CA LEU A 125 -7.81 -15.07 2.84
C LEU A 125 -7.71 -14.87 4.36
N LYS A 126 -8.22 -15.79 5.17
CA LYS A 126 -8.22 -15.64 6.65
C LYS A 126 -6.81 -15.55 7.21
N THR A 127 -5.90 -16.36 6.71
CA THR A 127 -4.50 -16.39 7.17
C THR A 127 -3.76 -15.15 6.68
N ALA A 128 -3.88 -14.85 5.38
CA ALA A 128 -3.25 -13.68 4.77
C ALA A 128 -3.71 -12.36 5.41
N SER A 129 -5.01 -12.17 5.62
CA SER A 129 -5.57 -10.96 6.23
C SER A 129 -5.11 -10.70 7.67
N ARG A 130 -4.67 -11.73 8.39
CA ARG A 130 -4.18 -11.59 9.77
C ARG A 130 -2.67 -11.44 9.84
N LEU A 131 -1.94 -12.22 9.04
CA LEU A 131 -0.47 -12.25 9.07
C LEU A 131 0.15 -11.10 8.29
N LEU A 132 -0.33 -10.82 7.08
CA LEU A 132 0.30 -9.83 6.20
C LEU A 132 0.39 -8.43 6.84
N PRO A 133 -0.67 -7.88 7.48
CA PRO A 133 -0.55 -6.57 8.13
C PRO A 133 0.49 -6.53 9.25
N ILE A 134 0.69 -7.64 9.97
CA ILE A 134 1.70 -7.73 11.03
C ILE A 134 3.09 -7.74 10.41
N VAL A 135 3.28 -8.56 9.38
CA VAL A 135 4.55 -8.66 8.65
C VAL A 135 4.93 -7.30 8.05
N THR A 136 3.99 -6.58 7.42
CA THR A 136 4.27 -5.27 6.82
C THR A 136 4.65 -4.20 7.84
N LEU A 137 4.09 -4.25 9.05
CA LEU A 137 4.45 -3.31 10.12
C LEU A 137 5.85 -3.59 10.69
N ILE A 138 6.30 -4.85 10.67
CA ILE A 138 7.59 -5.28 11.22
C ILE A 138 8.72 -5.15 10.20
N LEU A 139 8.43 -5.33 8.90
CA LEU A 139 9.45 -5.40 7.84
C LEU A 139 10.41 -4.19 7.77
N PRO A 140 9.99 -2.94 8.03
CA PRO A 140 10.90 -1.80 8.02
C PRO A 140 11.95 -1.84 9.15
N ILE A 141 11.66 -2.51 10.28
CA ILE A 141 12.54 -2.55 11.46
C ILE A 141 13.94 -3.12 11.14
N PRO A 142 14.07 -4.34 10.58
CA PRO A 142 15.40 -4.88 10.24
C PRO A 142 16.13 -4.01 9.22
N VAL A 143 15.43 -3.42 8.25
CA VAL A 143 16.04 -2.50 7.26
C VAL A 143 16.63 -1.28 7.96
N THR A 144 15.88 -0.67 8.88
CA THR A 144 16.37 0.46 9.71
C THR A 144 17.56 0.06 10.59
N VAL A 145 17.53 -1.12 11.21
CA VAL A 145 18.64 -1.61 12.05
C VAL A 145 19.91 -1.83 11.21
N ILE A 146 19.78 -2.41 10.02
CA ILE A 146 20.90 -2.59 9.08
C ILE A 146 21.45 -1.22 8.66
N ALA A 147 20.59 -0.27 8.30
CA ALA A 147 20.99 1.08 7.91
C ALA A 147 21.79 1.80 9.01
N ILE A 148 21.42 1.64 10.28
CA ILE A 148 22.16 2.17 11.43
C ILE A 148 23.49 1.42 11.63
N SER A 149 23.47 0.09 11.54
CA SER A 149 24.64 -0.76 11.80
C SER A 149 25.77 -0.55 10.80
N ILE A 150 25.45 -0.18 9.56
CA ILE A 150 26.43 0.17 8.52
C ILE A 150 27.10 1.53 8.79
N GLY A 151 26.61 2.31 9.76
CA GLY A 151 27.19 3.61 10.13
C GLY A 151 26.98 4.73 9.11
N ARG A 152 26.26 4.46 8.02
CA ARG A 152 25.97 5.42 6.94
C ARG A 152 24.86 6.40 7.28
N HIS A 153 23.96 6.04 8.20
CA HIS A 153 22.82 6.88 8.59
C HIS A 153 22.81 7.15 10.09
N SER A 154 22.52 8.40 10.46
CA SER A 154 22.12 8.71 11.84
C SER A 154 20.80 8.03 12.20
N ILE A 155 20.55 7.83 13.49
CA ILE A 155 19.28 7.24 13.98
C ILE A 155 18.06 8.02 13.43
N ILE A 156 18.16 9.35 13.37
CA ILE A 156 17.09 10.22 12.87
C ILE A 156 16.84 9.98 11.36
N GLN A 157 17.90 9.86 10.56
CA GLN A 157 17.79 9.55 9.13
C GLN A 157 17.20 8.16 8.90
N ALA A 158 17.63 7.17 9.67
CA ALA A 158 17.14 5.81 9.55
C ALA A 158 15.63 5.71 9.87
N ILE A 159 15.16 6.41 10.91
CA ILE A 159 13.73 6.50 11.25
C ILE A 159 12.95 7.26 10.16
N THR A 160 13.51 8.36 9.63
CA THR A 160 12.90 9.16 8.57
C THR A 160 12.68 8.36 7.29
N ASN A 161 13.66 7.53 6.92
CA ASN A 161 13.60 6.65 5.75
C ASN A 161 12.70 5.43 5.96
N ALA A 162 12.45 5.03 7.21
CA ALA A 162 11.58 3.89 7.53
C ALA A 162 10.10 4.15 7.21
N LYS A 163 9.61 5.40 7.35
CA LYS A 163 8.20 5.75 7.12
C LYS A 163 7.74 5.58 5.66
N PRO A 164 8.49 6.06 4.64
CA PRO A 164 8.19 5.79 3.24
C PRO A 164 8.14 4.30 2.90
N LEU A 165 9.10 3.52 3.42
CA LEU A 165 9.16 2.07 3.25
C LEU A 165 7.95 1.38 3.89
N LEU A 166 7.60 1.76 5.12
CA LEU A 166 6.39 1.28 5.78
C LEU A 166 5.13 1.57 4.96
N THR A 167 5.03 2.79 4.42
CA THR A 167 3.89 3.20 3.60
C THR A 167 3.82 2.39 2.31
N PHE A 168 4.96 2.20 1.64
CA PHE A 168 5.07 1.36 0.45
C PHE A 168 4.54 -0.06 0.72
N GLU A 169 5.07 -0.72 1.75
CA GLU A 169 4.70 -2.09 2.12
C GLU A 169 3.20 -2.21 2.44
N CYS A 170 2.65 -1.21 3.12
CA CYS A 170 1.23 -1.17 3.42
C CYS A 170 0.37 -0.98 2.16
N VAL A 171 0.80 -0.16 1.21
CA VAL A 171 0.06 0.04 -0.05
C VAL A 171 0.15 -1.20 -0.94
N ALA A 172 1.34 -1.78 -1.09
CA ALA A 172 1.58 -2.97 -1.89
C ALA A 172 0.80 -4.18 -1.37
N THR A 173 0.81 -4.40 -0.05
CA THR A 173 0.08 -5.50 0.56
C THR A 173 -1.43 -5.32 0.46
N MET A 174 -1.93 -4.09 0.60
CA MET A 174 -3.35 -3.81 0.37
C MET A 174 -3.73 -4.11 -1.07
N TRP A 175 -2.91 -3.71 -2.05
CA TRP A 175 -3.13 -4.03 -3.46
C TRP A 175 -3.18 -5.54 -3.71
N GLN A 176 -2.24 -6.29 -3.12
CA GLN A 176 -2.19 -7.76 -3.23
C GLN A 176 -3.45 -8.42 -2.68
N ILE A 177 -3.89 -8.04 -1.48
CA ILE A 177 -5.11 -8.58 -0.86
C ILE A 177 -6.34 -8.29 -1.74
N GLN A 178 -6.41 -7.09 -2.32
CA GLN A 178 -7.53 -6.71 -3.18
C GLN A 178 -7.53 -7.46 -4.52
N ALA A 179 -6.35 -7.68 -5.12
CA ALA A 179 -6.23 -8.49 -6.33
C ALA A 179 -6.73 -9.93 -6.09
N GLU A 180 -6.33 -10.53 -4.97
CA GLU A 180 -6.78 -11.87 -4.58
C GLU A 180 -8.29 -11.92 -4.27
N LEU A 181 -8.83 -10.89 -3.62
CA LEU A 181 -10.28 -10.75 -3.40
C LEU A 181 -11.05 -10.73 -4.72
N PHE A 182 -10.58 -9.97 -5.73
CA PHE A 182 -11.21 -9.97 -7.04
C PHE A 182 -11.12 -11.34 -7.72
N SER A 183 -9.94 -11.97 -7.70
CA SER A 183 -9.73 -13.30 -8.27
C SER A 183 -10.73 -14.32 -7.71
N LEU A 184 -10.83 -14.41 -6.38
CA LEU A 184 -11.76 -15.32 -5.69
C LEU A 184 -13.23 -14.95 -5.95
N THR A 185 -13.54 -13.66 -6.06
CA THR A 185 -14.90 -13.20 -6.38
C THR A 185 -15.30 -13.64 -7.78
N TYR A 186 -14.44 -13.46 -8.78
CA TYR A 186 -14.69 -13.91 -10.15
C TYR A 186 -14.79 -15.43 -10.25
N GLN A 187 -13.94 -16.17 -9.53
CA GLN A 187 -14.04 -17.63 -9.47
C GLN A 187 -15.42 -18.06 -8.93
N LYS A 188 -15.85 -17.52 -7.79
CA LYS A 188 -17.15 -17.85 -7.17
C LYS A 188 -18.33 -17.41 -8.03
N TYR A 189 -18.19 -16.29 -8.75
CA TYR A 189 -19.15 -15.86 -9.77
C TYR A 189 -19.27 -16.89 -10.90
N CYS A 190 -18.15 -17.32 -11.49
CA CYS A 190 -18.13 -18.28 -12.59
C CYS A 190 -18.70 -19.65 -12.17
N GLU A 191 -18.33 -20.13 -10.99
CA GLU A 191 -18.85 -21.39 -10.44
C GLU A 191 -20.37 -21.35 -10.25
N ASN A 192 -20.90 -20.26 -9.69
CA ASN A 192 -22.34 -20.11 -9.51
C ASN A 192 -23.08 -19.91 -10.83
N LEU A 193 -22.51 -19.12 -11.76
CA LEU A 193 -23.09 -18.93 -13.08
C LEU A 193 -23.17 -20.26 -13.83
N SER A 194 -22.09 -21.05 -13.85
CA SER A 194 -22.08 -22.38 -14.47
C SER A 194 -23.14 -23.29 -13.84
N LYS A 195 -23.23 -23.34 -12.51
CA LYS A 195 -24.28 -24.10 -11.81
C LYS A 195 -25.69 -23.64 -12.19
N THR A 196 -25.92 -22.33 -12.28
CA THR A 196 -27.23 -21.79 -12.67
C THR A 196 -27.55 -22.12 -14.14
N LEU A 197 -26.59 -22.02 -15.05
CA LEU A 197 -26.78 -22.34 -16.47
C LEU A 197 -27.08 -23.83 -16.70
N HIS A 198 -26.46 -24.73 -15.94
CA HIS A 198 -26.74 -26.17 -16.00
C HIS A 198 -28.02 -26.58 -15.23
N SER A 199 -28.62 -25.67 -14.47
CA SER A 199 -29.89 -25.90 -13.77
C SER A 199 -31.09 -25.47 -14.62
N THR A 200 -32.29 -25.89 -14.23
CA THR A 200 -33.56 -25.43 -14.82
C THR A 200 -33.80 -23.92 -14.70
N GLN A 201 -33.01 -23.19 -13.90
CA GLN A 201 -33.06 -21.72 -13.84
C GLN A 201 -32.31 -21.04 -15.00
N GLY A 202 -31.43 -21.77 -15.70
CA GLY A 202 -30.64 -21.26 -16.84
C GLY A 202 -31.48 -20.90 -18.07
N THR A 203 -32.70 -21.40 -18.18
CA THR A 203 -33.66 -21.03 -19.24
C THR A 203 -34.36 -19.69 -18.97
N ASN A 204 -34.23 -19.11 -17.76
CA ASN A 204 -34.85 -17.83 -17.44
C ASN A 204 -33.92 -16.66 -17.80
N ALA A 205 -34.28 -15.94 -18.88
CA ALA A 205 -33.53 -14.77 -19.36
C ALA A 205 -33.31 -13.70 -18.27
N SER A 206 -34.25 -13.54 -17.33
CA SER A 206 -34.13 -12.55 -16.25
C SER A 206 -32.98 -12.87 -15.28
N VAL A 207 -32.68 -14.14 -15.06
CA VAL A 207 -31.57 -14.59 -14.19
C VAL A 207 -30.23 -14.31 -14.86
N ILE A 208 -30.12 -14.62 -16.16
CA ILE A 208 -28.91 -14.34 -16.95
C ILE A 208 -28.60 -12.84 -16.99
N ILE A 209 -29.63 -12.00 -17.17
CA ILE A 209 -29.47 -10.54 -17.14
C ILE A 209 -28.91 -10.07 -15.80
N ARG A 210 -29.40 -10.62 -14.68
CA ARG A 210 -28.89 -10.25 -13.35
C ARG A 210 -27.44 -10.68 -13.14
N TYR A 211 -27.03 -11.87 -13.60
CA TYR A 211 -25.62 -12.28 -13.57
C TYR A 211 -24.74 -11.35 -14.41
N ARG A 212 -25.20 -10.93 -15.60
CA ARG A 212 -24.48 -9.94 -16.43
C ARG A 212 -24.32 -8.60 -15.70
N LEU A 213 -25.36 -8.11 -15.03
CA LEU A 213 -25.29 -6.88 -14.23
C LEU A 213 -24.28 -7.00 -13.08
N LEU A 214 -24.28 -8.14 -12.39
CA LEU A 214 -23.31 -8.43 -11.34
C LEU A 214 -21.87 -8.45 -11.88
N TYR A 215 -21.63 -9.05 -13.04
CA TYR A 215 -20.32 -9.02 -13.69
C TYR A 215 -19.86 -7.60 -14.03
N LEU A 216 -20.77 -6.78 -14.57
CA LEU A 216 -20.49 -5.37 -14.85
C LEU A 216 -20.19 -4.59 -13.56
N ARG A 217 -20.88 -4.90 -12.46
CA ARG A 217 -20.62 -4.31 -11.14
C ARG A 217 -19.25 -4.69 -10.59
N ILE A 218 -18.87 -5.96 -10.63
CA ILE A 218 -17.55 -6.43 -10.17
C ILE A 218 -16.44 -5.75 -11.02
N THR A 219 -16.63 -5.67 -12.34
CA THR A 219 -15.67 -5.01 -13.23
C THR A 219 -15.58 -3.50 -12.97
N SER A 220 -16.71 -2.84 -12.75
CA SER A 220 -16.76 -1.43 -12.36
C SER A 220 -16.06 -1.18 -11.02
N LEU A 221 -16.21 -2.12 -10.07
CA LEU A 221 -15.55 -2.05 -8.77
C LEU A 221 -14.02 -2.18 -8.90
N ALA A 222 -13.51 -3.02 -9.80
CA ALA A 222 -12.08 -3.11 -10.10
C ALA A 222 -11.54 -1.80 -10.70
N LEU A 223 -12.31 -1.13 -11.58
CA LEU A 223 -11.96 0.19 -12.09
C LEU A 223 -11.98 1.27 -10.99
N SER A 224 -12.93 1.18 -10.05
CA SER A 224 -13.04 2.06 -8.88
C SER A 224 -11.82 1.92 -7.96
N LEU A 225 -11.35 0.68 -7.72
CA LEU A 225 -10.08 0.43 -7.02
C LEU A 225 -8.92 1.14 -7.74
N ASN A 226 -8.75 0.87 -9.04
CA ASN A 226 -7.65 1.44 -9.79
C ASN A 226 -7.68 2.97 -9.73
N ARG A 227 -8.83 3.60 -10.00
CA ARG A 227 -8.96 5.06 -9.92
C ARG A 227 -8.64 5.63 -8.53
N SER A 228 -8.99 4.91 -7.46
CA SER A 228 -8.80 5.39 -6.09
C SER A 228 -7.36 5.22 -5.58
N MET A 229 -6.66 4.15 -5.99
CA MET A 229 -5.33 3.82 -5.48
C MET A 229 -4.19 4.02 -6.48
N ASN A 230 -4.45 4.18 -7.78
CA ASN A 230 -3.41 4.21 -8.82
C ASN A 230 -2.29 5.23 -8.54
N LEU A 231 -2.64 6.46 -8.17
CA LEU A 231 -1.63 7.50 -7.91
C LEU A 231 -0.72 7.12 -6.73
N MET A 232 -1.32 6.61 -5.65
CA MET A 232 -0.59 6.18 -4.46
C MET A 232 0.29 4.97 -4.76
N THR A 233 -0.24 3.98 -5.48
CA THR A 233 0.48 2.78 -5.91
C THR A 233 1.61 3.11 -6.88
N THR A 234 1.40 4.03 -7.84
CA THR A 234 2.41 4.45 -8.81
C THR A 234 3.59 5.10 -8.11
N ILE A 235 3.33 6.04 -7.20
CA ILE A 235 4.40 6.72 -6.47
C ILE A 235 5.11 5.77 -5.53
N ALA A 236 4.37 4.87 -4.87
CA ALA A 236 4.95 3.77 -4.11
C ALA A 236 5.95 2.95 -4.95
N TYR A 237 5.57 2.53 -6.16
CA TYR A 237 6.48 1.79 -7.05
C TYR A 237 7.68 2.61 -7.53
N VAL A 238 7.51 3.90 -7.85
CA VAL A 238 8.63 4.77 -8.22
C VAL A 238 9.68 4.82 -7.11
N ILE A 239 9.25 4.86 -5.84
CA ILE A 239 10.15 4.84 -4.68
C ILE A 239 10.92 3.53 -4.62
N LEU A 240 10.24 2.39 -4.78
CA LEU A 240 10.90 1.09 -4.81
C LEU A 240 11.91 1.00 -5.95
N TYR A 241 11.57 1.47 -7.15
CA TYR A 241 12.49 1.45 -8.28
C TYR A 241 13.75 2.28 -8.01
N ILE A 242 13.58 3.46 -7.42
CA ILE A 242 14.71 4.30 -7.03
C ILE A 242 15.54 3.58 -5.97
N ASP A 243 14.93 3.02 -4.92
CA ASP A 243 15.63 2.27 -3.87
C ASP A 243 16.38 1.03 -4.41
N MET A 244 15.80 0.29 -5.36
CA MET A 244 16.46 -0.83 -6.01
C MET A 244 17.68 -0.40 -6.83
N ILE A 245 17.56 0.69 -7.60
CA ILE A 245 18.70 1.25 -8.36
C ILE A 245 19.81 1.66 -7.38
N ILE A 246 19.45 2.31 -6.28
CA ILE A 246 20.37 2.71 -5.21
C ILE A 246 21.09 1.51 -4.60
N GLY A 247 20.33 0.49 -4.21
CA GLY A 247 20.87 -0.75 -3.64
C GLY A 247 21.85 -1.43 -4.59
N ALA A 248 21.55 -1.47 -5.89
CA ALA A 248 22.44 -2.00 -6.91
C ALA A 248 23.74 -1.18 -7.04
N TYR A 249 23.64 0.15 -7.10
CA TYR A 249 24.83 1.03 -7.15
C TYR A 249 25.70 0.91 -5.91
N SER A 250 25.10 0.89 -4.71
CA SER A 250 25.83 0.72 -3.45
C SER A 250 26.52 -0.65 -3.38
N ALA A 251 25.90 -1.72 -3.90
CA ALA A 251 26.51 -3.04 -3.93
C ALA A 251 27.72 -3.10 -4.87
N ILE A 252 27.62 -2.47 -6.05
CA ILE A 252 28.71 -2.41 -7.03
C ILE A 252 29.87 -1.53 -6.51
N GLY A 253 29.55 -0.36 -5.96
CA GLY A 253 30.55 0.58 -5.41
C GLY A 253 31.29 0.04 -4.18
N ASN A 254 30.62 -0.73 -3.31
CA ASN A 254 31.31 -1.41 -2.21
C ASN A 254 32.24 -2.53 -2.71
N ARG A 255 31.91 -3.18 -3.83
CA ARG A 255 32.74 -4.25 -4.40
C ARG A 255 34.04 -3.70 -4.96
N SER A 256 33.99 -2.60 -5.70
CA SER A 256 35.19 -1.92 -6.21
C SER A 256 36.06 -1.37 -5.07
N PHE A 257 35.47 -0.83 -4.00
CA PHE A 257 36.20 -0.38 -2.82
C PHE A 257 36.94 -1.51 -2.09
N LEU A 258 36.29 -2.68 -1.95
CA LEU A 258 36.92 -3.85 -1.32
C LEU A 258 38.05 -4.41 -2.19
N GLU A 259 37.86 -4.49 -3.51
CA GLU A 259 38.91 -4.94 -4.44
C GLU A 259 40.14 -4.02 -4.42
N ASP A 260 39.95 -2.70 -4.29
CA ASP A 260 41.04 -1.71 -4.16
C ASP A 260 41.78 -1.78 -2.80
N GLN A 261 41.09 -2.17 -1.73
CA GLN A 261 41.74 -2.41 -0.44
C GLN A 261 42.59 -3.70 -0.46
N PHE A 262 42.11 -4.76 -1.12
CA PHE A 262 42.85 -6.01 -1.25
C PHE A 262 44.04 -5.90 -2.21
N SER A 263 43.98 -5.03 -3.22
CA SER A 263 45.11 -4.79 -4.15
C SER A 263 46.23 -3.98 -3.51
N ARG A 264 45.92 -3.06 -2.57
CA ARG A 264 46.93 -2.27 -1.83
C ARG A 264 47.62 -3.01 -0.69
N GLN A 265 47.14 -4.20 -0.31
CA GLN A 265 47.76 -5.05 0.71
C GLN A 265 48.68 -6.15 0.13
N ARG A 266 48.86 -6.21 -1.20
CA ARG A 266 49.89 -7.02 -1.87
C ARG A 266 51.01 -6.13 -2.37
#